data_AF-A0A151JQL4-F1
#
_entry.id   AF-A0A151JQL4-F1
#
_cell.length_a   1.000
_cell.length_b   1.000
_cell.length_c   1.000
_cell.angle_alpha   90.00
_cell.angle_beta   90.00
_cell.angle_gamma   90.00
#
_symmetry.space_group_name_H-M   'P 1'
#
loop_
_entity.id
_entity.type
_entity.pdbx_description
1 polymer ?
#
loop_
_entity_poly.entity_id
_entity_poly.type
_entity_poly.pdbx_seq_one_letter_code
_entity_poly.pdbx_strand_id
1 'polypeptide(L)'
;MSEKEVHTSVEQRIIIKFLSHEGVKPAEILRRLTAQFAEKMLSKTQVYDWHKKFSDGRESVQNKTHARRPRKRSCAIGYRRDQIHSWMTELKNFRFGGKNV
;
A
#
# COMPACT_ATOMS: atom_id res chain seq x y z
N MET A 1 -6.86 32.77 0.88
CA MET A 1 -7.38 31.68 0.03
C MET A 1 -6.27 30.65 -0.09
N SER A 2 -6.44 29.44 0.45
CA SER A 2 -5.41 28.41 0.43
C SER A 2 -5.22 27.91 -1.00
N GLU A 3 -4.07 28.23 -1.59
CA GLU A 3 -3.59 27.56 -2.80
C GLU A 3 -3.58 26.06 -2.50
N LYS A 4 -4.51 25.35 -3.13
CA LYS A 4 -4.45 23.90 -3.16
C LYS A 4 -3.22 23.58 -3.99
N GLU A 5 -2.13 23.16 -3.34
CA GLU A 5 -0.99 22.56 -4.02
C GLU A 5 -1.53 21.48 -4.96
N VAL A 6 -1.64 21.82 -6.24
CA VAL A 6 -1.88 20.83 -7.28
C VAL A 6 -0.60 20.02 -7.29
N HIS A 7 -0.68 18.82 -6.73
CA HIS A 7 0.44 17.90 -6.73
C HIS A 7 0.90 17.77 -8.19
N THR A 8 2.15 18.13 -8.50
CA THR A 8 2.76 18.08 -9.85
C THR A 8 2.48 16.76 -10.58
N SER A 9 2.30 15.68 -9.82
CA SER A 9 1.90 14.35 -10.31
C SER A 9 0.53 14.28 -11.00
N VAL A 10 -0.44 15.12 -10.64
CA VAL A 10 -1.78 15.14 -11.23
C VAL A 10 -1.74 15.85 -12.58
N GLU A 11 -1.08 17.01 -12.66
CA GLU A 11 -0.88 17.75 -13.92
C GLU A 11 -0.18 16.90 -14.96
N GLN A 12 0.92 16.24 -14.59
CA GLN A 12 1.64 15.35 -15.48
C GLN A 12 0.76 14.19 -15.97
N ARG A 13 -0.13 13.64 -15.14
CA ARG A 13 -1.08 12.60 -15.57
C ARG A 13 -2.15 13.12 -16.52
N ILE A 14 -2.59 14.38 -16.37
CA ILE A 14 -3.51 15.01 -17.33
C ILE A 14 -2.82 15.13 -18.69
N ILE A 15 -1.56 15.58 -18.72
CA ILE A 15 -0.75 15.66 -19.94
C ILE A 15 -0.58 14.26 -20.57
N ILE A 16 -0.24 13.24 -19.77
CA ILE A 16 -0.13 11.86 -20.26
C ILE A 16 -1.47 11.40 -20.85
N LYS A 17 -2.60 11.68 -20.19
CA LYS A 17 -3.94 11.33 -20.69
C LYS A 17 -4.19 11.97 -22.05
N PHE A 18 -3.99 13.28 -22.16
CA PHE A 18 -4.16 14.02 -23.41
C PHE A 18 -3.33 13.43 -24.55
N LEU A 19 -2.02 13.25 -24.34
CA LEU A 19 -1.11 12.69 -25.34
C LEU A 19 -1.41 11.21 -25.67
N SER A 20 -1.96 10.46 -24.72
CA SER A 20 -2.40 9.07 -24.97
C SER A 20 -3.60 9.04 -25.92
N HIS A 21 -4.55 9.97 -25.78
CA HIS A 21 -5.70 10.09 -26.70
C HIS A 21 -5.28 10.58 -28.10
N GLU A 22 -4.22 11.37 -28.21
CA GLU A 22 -3.61 11.74 -29.50
C GLU A 22 -2.89 10.56 -30.17
N GLY A 23 -2.73 9.41 -29.50
CA GLY A 23 -2.02 8.25 -30.03
C GLY A 23 -0.49 8.37 -29.99
N VAL A 24 0.05 9.29 -29.18
CA VAL A 24 1.49 9.47 -29.02
C VAL A 24 2.09 8.27 -28.29
N LYS A 25 3.23 7.77 -28.77
CA LYS A 25 3.95 6.66 -28.15
C LYS A 25 4.48 7.06 -26.76
N PRO A 26 4.49 6.16 -25.77
CA PRO A 26 4.91 6.47 -24.40
C PRO A 26 6.37 6.96 -24.30
N ALA A 27 7.25 6.52 -25.21
CA ALA A 27 8.64 7.00 -25.28
C ALA A 27 8.72 8.49 -25.64
N GLU A 28 7.85 8.97 -26.51
CA GLU A 28 7.79 10.39 -26.89
C GLU A 28 7.17 11.23 -25.77
N ILE A 29 6.16 10.70 -25.09
CA ILE A 29 5.58 11.32 -23.89
C ILE A 29 6.64 11.50 -22.80
N LEU A 30 7.46 10.47 -22.55
CA LEU A 30 8.58 10.53 -21.62
C LEU A 30 9.54 11.65 -21.99
N ARG A 31 9.95 11.74 -23.27
CA ARG A 31 10.87 12.78 -23.74
C ARG A 31 10.33 14.19 -23.53
N ARG A 32 9.05 14.42 -23.86
CA ARG A 32 8.38 15.72 -23.66
C ARG A 32 8.25 16.09 -22.18
N LEU A 33 7.92 15.11 -21.33
CA LEU A 33 7.86 15.33 -19.88
C LEU A 33 9.23 15.62 -19.28
N THR A 34 10.28 14.92 -19.69
CA THR A 34 11.65 15.18 -19.22
C THR A 34 12.11 16.59 -19.59
N ALA A 35 11.77 17.07 -20.80
CA ALA A 35 12.11 18.43 -21.24
C ALA A 35 11.43 19.53 -20.41
N GLN A 36 10.22 19.29 -19.89
CA GLN A 36 9.43 20.30 -19.17
C GLN A 36 9.59 20.23 -17.64
N PHE A 37 9.65 19.02 -17.08
CA PHE A 37 9.62 18.81 -15.63
C PHE A 37 10.97 18.39 -15.03
N ALA A 38 11.94 17.98 -15.86
CA ALA A 38 13.26 17.52 -15.44
C ALA A 38 13.20 16.58 -14.22
N GLU A 39 13.71 17.00 -13.06
CA GLU A 39 13.76 16.20 -11.83
C GLU A 39 12.41 16.04 -11.12
N LYS A 40 11.44 16.92 -11.38
CA LYS A 40 10.10 16.88 -10.77
C LYS A 40 9.14 15.94 -11.51
N MET A 41 9.65 15.14 -12.44
CA MET A 41 8.88 14.24 -13.28
C MET A 41 8.49 12.95 -12.56
N LEU A 42 7.32 12.40 -12.90
CA LEU A 42 6.96 11.01 -12.61
C LEU A 42 8.04 10.04 -13.10
N SER A 43 8.21 8.94 -12.37
CA SER A 43 9.18 7.92 -12.81
C SER A 43 8.79 7.35 -14.17
N LYS A 44 9.80 6.91 -14.94
CA LYS A 44 9.58 6.28 -16.25
C LYS A 44 8.50 5.18 -16.16
N THR A 45 8.58 4.29 -15.18
CA THR A 45 7.59 3.23 -14.97
C THR A 45 6.17 3.78 -14.79
N GLN A 46 6.00 4.86 -14.02
CA GLN A 46 4.70 5.47 -13.82
C GLN A 46 4.12 6.04 -15.11
N VAL A 47 4.94 6.67 -15.97
CA VAL A 47 4.46 7.19 -17.26
C VAL A 47 3.90 6.08 -18.13
N TYR A 48 4.61 4.95 -18.22
CA TYR A 48 4.16 3.81 -19.02
C TYR A 48 2.90 3.16 -18.43
N ASP A 49 2.83 3.02 -17.10
CA ASP A 49 1.65 2.51 -16.43
C ASP A 49 0.42 3.39 -16.68
N TRP A 50 0.58 4.71 -16.62
CA TRP A 50 -0.50 5.65 -16.89
C TRP A 50 -0.92 5.64 -18.36
N HIS A 51 0.04 5.68 -19.29
CA HIS A 51 -0.24 5.56 -20.73
C HIS A 51 -1.03 4.29 -21.06
N LYS A 52 -0.63 3.14 -20.49
CA LYS A 52 -1.37 1.88 -20.65
C LYS A 52 -2.79 1.99 -20.10
N LYS A 53 -2.95 2.50 -18.88
CA LYS A 53 -4.28 2.67 -18.26
C LYS A 53 -5.20 3.57 -19.09
N PHE A 54 -4.69 4.65 -19.67
CA PHE A 54 -5.46 5.55 -20.52
C PHE A 54 -5.79 4.92 -21.87
N SER A 55 -4.86 4.15 -22.44
CA SER A 55 -5.09 3.35 -23.64
C SER A 55 -6.16 2.27 -23.41
N ASP A 56 -6.22 1.69 -22.22
CA ASP A 56 -7.25 0.74 -21.78
C ASP A 56 -8.62 1.41 -21.46
N GLY A 57 -8.76 2.72 -21.69
CA GLY A 57 -10.03 3.45 -21.54
C GLY A 57 -10.32 4.01 -20.14
N ARG A 58 -9.33 4.09 -19.24
CA ARG A 58 -9.49 4.74 -17.93
C ARG A 58 -9.65 6.25 -18.09
N GLU A 59 -10.67 6.86 -17.48
CA GLU A 59 -10.82 8.33 -17.52
C GLU A 59 -10.24 9.07 -16.31
N SER A 60 -10.11 8.39 -15.17
CA SER A 60 -9.69 9.00 -13.89
C SER A 60 -8.17 9.15 -13.77
N VAL A 61 -7.74 10.37 -13.42
CA VAL A 61 -6.34 10.80 -13.22
C VAL A 61 -5.85 10.54 -11.78
N GLN A 62 -6.79 10.44 -10.85
CA GLN A 62 -6.56 10.28 -9.43
C GLN A 62 -6.13 8.85 -9.12
N ASN A 63 -5.28 8.69 -8.11
CA ASN A 63 -4.93 7.37 -7.63
C ASN A 63 -6.16 6.76 -6.92
N LYS A 64 -6.43 5.46 -7.14
CA LYS A 64 -7.47 4.79 -6.36
C LYS A 64 -6.96 4.73 -4.92
N THR A 65 -7.80 5.14 -3.97
CA THR A 65 -7.49 4.99 -2.55
C THR A 65 -7.40 3.50 -2.26
N HIS A 66 -6.19 2.97 -2.05
CA HIS A 66 -6.04 1.61 -1.57
C HIS A 66 -6.51 1.57 -0.11
N ALA A 67 -7.62 0.87 0.14
CA ALA A 67 -7.98 0.50 1.50
C ALA A 67 -6.78 -0.24 2.10
N ARG A 68 -6.17 0.34 3.14
CA ARG A 68 -5.06 -0.30 3.83
C ARG A 68 -5.58 -1.61 4.41
N ARG A 69 -4.89 -2.73 4.14
CA ARG A 69 -5.22 -4.03 4.75
C ARG A 69 -5.24 -3.83 6.28
N PRO A 70 -6.35 -4.13 6.98
CA PRO A 70 -6.39 -3.96 8.42
C PRO A 70 -5.27 -4.79 9.05
N ARG A 71 -4.43 -4.14 9.85
CA ARG A 71 -3.45 -4.84 10.68
C ARG A 71 -4.25 -5.58 11.75
N LYS A 72 -4.35 -6.91 11.64
CA LYS A 72 -4.74 -7.73 12.79
C LYS A 72 -3.69 -7.48 13.87
N ARG A 73 -4.04 -6.71 14.91
CA ARG A 73 -3.31 -6.78 16.18
C ARG A 73 -3.49 -8.22 16.64
N SER A 74 -2.41 -9.00 16.68
CA SER A 74 -2.43 -10.30 17.34
C SER A 74 -2.53 -10.08 18.83
N CYS A 75 -3.72 -9.77 19.34
CA CYS A 75 -4.06 -9.90 20.74
C CYS A 75 -4.85 -11.20 20.92
N ALA A 76 -4.17 -12.30 20.61
CA ALA A 76 -4.48 -13.71 20.84
C ALA A 76 -3.84 -14.29 22.10
N ILE A 77 -4.23 -13.91 23.33
CA ILE A 77 -4.37 -14.82 24.49
C ILE A 77 -4.77 -14.03 25.75
N GLY A 78 -6.07 -13.91 25.99
CA GLY A 78 -6.61 -13.54 27.29
C GLY A 78 -6.66 -14.75 28.23
N TYR A 79 -5.51 -15.25 28.69
CA TYR A 79 -5.47 -16.14 29.85
C TYR A 79 -5.10 -15.31 31.08
N ARG A 80 -6.03 -15.25 32.03
CA ARG A 80 -5.83 -14.64 33.35
C ARG A 80 -4.70 -15.43 34.05
N ARG A 81 -3.64 -14.73 34.50
CA ARG A 81 -2.37 -15.32 34.98
C ARG A 81 -2.58 -16.30 36.14
N ASP A 82 -3.62 -16.07 36.93
CA ASP A 82 -4.17 -16.91 37.99
C ASP A 82 -4.60 -18.32 37.54
N GLN A 83 -5.12 -18.45 36.31
CA GLN A 83 -5.58 -19.73 35.77
C GLN A 83 -4.41 -20.66 35.40
N ILE A 84 -3.28 -20.10 34.98
CA ILE A 84 -2.07 -20.84 34.60
C ILE A 84 -1.33 -21.35 35.85
N HIS A 85 -1.32 -20.57 36.95
CA HIS A 85 -0.67 -20.99 38.20
C HIS A 85 -1.45 -22.12 38.91
N SER A 86 -2.79 -22.12 38.86
CA SER A 86 -3.60 -23.22 39.38
C SER A 86 -3.27 -24.54 38.66
N TRP A 87 -3.25 -24.52 37.33
CA TRP A 87 -2.97 -25.70 36.49
C TRP A 87 -1.53 -26.23 36.68
N MET A 88 -0.53 -25.33 36.81
CA MET A 88 0.84 -25.74 37.09
C MET A 88 1.04 -26.34 38.48
N THR A 89 0.22 -25.97 39.47
CA THR A 89 0.30 -26.51 40.84
C THR A 89 -0.30 -27.93 40.89
N GLU A 90 -1.40 -28.13 40.19
CA GLU A 90 -2.10 -29.42 40.09
C GLU A 90 -1.25 -30.49 39.36
N LEU A 91 -0.53 -30.10 38.30
CA LEU A 91 0.39 -31.00 37.59
C LEU A 91 1.64 -31.39 38.40
N LYS A 92 2.10 -30.55 39.32
CA LYS A 92 3.23 -30.87 40.22
C LYS A 92 2.82 -31.86 41.31
N ASN A 93 1.58 -31.78 41.81
CA ASN A 93 1.05 -32.74 42.78
C ASN A 93 0.79 -34.13 42.18
N PHE A 94 0.51 -34.21 40.86
CA PHE A 94 0.36 -35.50 40.18
C PHE A 94 1.71 -36.23 39.94
N ARG A 95 2.83 -35.50 39.85
CA ARG A 95 4.15 -36.09 39.52
C ARG A 95 4.95 -36.58 40.75
N PHE A 96 4.55 -36.25 41.98
CA PHE A 96 5.30 -36.65 43.19
C PHE A 96 4.46 -37.41 44.25
N GLY A 97 3.26 -37.89 43.90
CA GLY A 97 2.40 -38.68 44.78
C GLY A 97 2.41 -40.18 44.49
N GLY A 98 3.50 -40.87 44.83
CA GLY A 98 3.61 -42.34 44.81
C GLY A 98 5.07 -42.74 44.76
N LYS A 99 5.69 -43.24 45.83
CA LYS A 99 5.36 -44.51 46.50
C LYS A 99 5.79 -44.48 47.96
N ASN A 100 4.87 -44.91 48.83
CA ASN A 100 5.18 -45.52 50.13
C ASN A 100 5.52 -46.99 49.88
N VAL A 101 6.65 -47.47 50.42
CA VAL A 101 6.69 -48.71 51.22
C VAL A 101 7.56 -48.44 52.43
#